data_AF-A0A2V6NSB7-F1
#
_entry.id   AF-A0A2V6NSB7-F1
#
_cell.length_a   1.000
_cell.length_b   1.000
_cell.length_c   1.000
_cell.angle_alpha   90.00
_cell.angle_beta   90.00
_cell.angle_gamma   90.00
#
_symmetry.space_group_name_H-M   'P 1'
#
loop_
_entity.id
_entity.type
_entity.pdbx_description
1 polymer ?
#
loop_
_entity_poly.entity_id
_entity_poly.type
_entity_poly.pdbx_seq_one_letter_code
_entity_poly.pdbx_strand_id
1 'polypeptide(L)'
;MFRRLDLVCVPTPEDAERWKNLGATASQIHAVGNIKYDVFNQPILSDVAQRFRKTGIDAARPILFGGSTHRGEEQILVDVFCALRPEFPDLFLILAPRHVERANEIEAELRKRDLRSIRQTAAGNRTQELDCLLIDTTGELPGWYNIATIVFIGKSLTAHGGQNPVEAISARKPVIFGPHMENFASLAKQLIAGGGALSVQNSEELFENSRRLLSRPAERERLANNALRVIQPHREAAARTAVFIEKLSSSQPR
;
A
#
# COMPACT_ATOMS: atom_id res chain seq x y z
N MET A 1 32.30 15.11 14.08
CA MET A 1 32.22 13.70 13.63
C MET A 1 31.83 13.59 12.17
N PHE A 2 30.72 14.23 11.74
CA PHE A 2 30.17 14.05 10.38
C PHE A 2 30.93 14.76 9.24
N ARG A 3 31.91 15.62 9.52
CA ARG A 3 32.83 16.21 8.52
C ARG A 3 33.73 15.19 7.80
N ARG A 4 33.83 13.96 8.33
CA ARG A 4 34.65 12.88 7.75
C ARG A 4 33.86 11.96 6.81
N LEU A 5 32.58 12.23 6.57
CA LEU A 5 31.78 11.44 5.63
C LEU A 5 31.99 11.98 4.22
N ASP A 6 32.47 11.13 3.31
CA ASP A 6 32.75 11.54 1.94
C ASP A 6 31.49 11.70 1.07
N LEU A 7 30.38 11.09 1.48
CA LEU A 7 29.10 11.09 0.81
C LEU A 7 27.96 10.88 1.82
N VAL A 8 26.90 11.68 1.70
CA VAL A 8 25.69 11.61 2.54
C VAL A 8 24.46 11.66 1.63
N CYS A 9 23.86 10.49 1.38
CA CYS A 9 22.63 10.37 0.60
C CYS A 9 21.41 10.37 1.52
N VAL A 10 20.47 11.30 1.31
CA VAL A 10 19.33 11.50 2.20
C VAL A 10 17.98 11.45 1.47
N PRO A 11 16.88 11.13 2.18
CA PRO A 11 15.56 11.01 1.57
C PRO A 11 14.98 12.31 1.01
N THR A 12 15.19 13.43 1.68
CA THR A 12 14.54 14.71 1.36
C THR A 12 15.53 15.89 1.47
N PRO A 13 15.24 17.04 0.84
CA PRO A 13 15.99 18.27 1.06
C PRO A 13 15.99 18.73 2.52
N GLU A 14 14.91 18.51 3.26
CA GLU A 14 14.82 18.83 4.69
C GLU A 14 15.81 17.99 5.52
N ASP A 15 16.00 16.72 5.15
CA ASP A 15 17.03 15.88 5.77
C ASP A 15 18.43 16.40 5.45
N ALA A 16 18.65 16.93 4.24
CA ALA A 16 19.95 17.50 3.86
C ALA A 16 20.34 18.67 4.76
N GLU A 17 19.39 19.56 5.06
CA GLU A 17 19.63 20.68 5.99
C GLU A 17 19.90 20.19 7.42
N ARG A 18 19.26 19.10 7.88
CA ARG A 18 19.60 18.49 9.18
C ARG A 18 21.04 18.00 9.22
N TRP A 19 21.49 17.30 8.18
CA TRP A 19 22.86 16.80 8.07
C TRP A 19 23.90 17.93 8.01
N LYS A 20 23.57 19.01 7.29
CA LYS A 20 24.37 20.23 7.25
C LYS A 20 24.50 20.88 8.63
N ASN A 21 23.40 20.97 9.39
CA ASN A 21 23.40 21.49 10.77
C ASN A 21 24.19 20.59 11.75
N LEU A 22 24.29 19.29 11.48
CA LEU A 22 25.17 18.37 12.22
C LEU A 22 26.65 18.49 11.81
N GLY A 23 26.96 19.36 10.85
CA GLY A 23 28.30 19.70 10.41
C GLY A 23 28.85 18.83 9.29
N ALA A 24 28.02 18.10 8.53
CA ALA A 24 28.46 17.48 7.29
C ALA A 24 28.75 18.54 6.20
N THR A 25 29.68 18.26 5.29
CA THR A 25 30.07 19.18 4.22
C THR A 25 28.96 19.28 3.18
N ALA A 26 28.45 20.48 2.92
CA ALA A 26 27.27 20.67 2.05
C ALA A 26 27.43 20.08 0.64
N SER A 27 28.63 20.11 0.06
CA SER A 27 28.92 19.52 -1.26
C SER A 27 28.87 18.00 -1.31
N GLN A 28 28.85 17.33 -0.15
CA GLN A 28 28.79 15.87 -0.02
C GLN A 28 27.39 15.36 0.33
N ILE A 29 26.41 16.26 0.52
CA ILE A 29 25.05 15.90 0.90
C ILE A 29 24.16 15.94 -0.35
N HIS A 30 23.47 14.84 -0.64
CA HIS A 30 22.58 14.73 -1.79
C HIS A 30 21.22 14.17 -1.38
N ALA A 31 20.16 14.93 -1.65
CA ALA A 31 18.80 14.43 -1.55
C ALA A 31 18.50 13.53 -2.75
N VAL A 32 18.48 12.22 -2.51
CA VAL A 32 18.32 11.20 -3.57
C VAL A 32 16.98 10.48 -3.52
N GLY A 33 16.17 10.72 -2.48
CA GLY A 33 14.92 10.01 -2.26
C GLY A 33 15.06 8.85 -1.27
N ASN A 34 13.93 8.28 -0.85
CA ASN A 34 13.92 7.17 0.10
C ASN A 34 13.87 5.83 -0.64
N ILE A 35 14.92 5.01 -0.50
CA ILE A 35 14.99 3.67 -1.11
C ILE A 35 13.80 2.79 -0.66
N LYS A 36 13.24 3.00 0.53
CA LYS A 36 12.04 2.27 1.00
C LYS A 36 10.82 2.50 0.11
N TYR A 37 10.77 3.63 -0.60
CA TYR A 37 9.68 4.00 -1.49
C TYR A 37 10.06 3.85 -2.97
N ASP A 38 11.28 3.39 -3.24
CA ASP A 38 11.75 3.05 -4.58
C ASP A 38 11.20 1.70 -5.01
N VAL A 39 9.88 1.66 -5.19
CA VAL A 39 9.21 0.46 -5.69
C VAL A 39 9.41 0.43 -7.20
N PHE A 40 10.20 -0.55 -7.65
CA PHE A 40 10.32 -0.89 -9.06
C PHE A 40 8.92 -1.09 -9.63
N ASN A 41 8.62 -0.44 -10.76
CA ASN A 41 7.53 -0.89 -11.63
C ASN A 41 7.96 -2.27 -12.12
N GLN A 42 7.76 -3.32 -11.34
CA GLN A 42 7.85 -4.66 -11.88
C GLN A 42 6.82 -4.71 -13.00
N PRO A 43 7.23 -5.01 -14.25
CA PRO A 43 6.30 -5.29 -15.31
C PRO A 43 5.35 -6.34 -14.76
N ILE A 44 4.06 -6.09 -14.87
CA ILE A 44 3.01 -7.02 -14.48
C ILE A 44 3.42 -8.37 -15.03
N LEU A 45 3.79 -9.32 -14.14
CA LEU A 45 3.86 -10.70 -14.54
C LEU A 45 2.46 -11.00 -15.06
N SER A 46 2.35 -11.23 -16.37
CA SER A 46 1.14 -11.67 -17.10
C SER A 46 0.36 -12.75 -16.34
N ASP A 47 1.09 -13.49 -15.50
CA ASP A 47 0.61 -14.53 -14.61
C ASP A 47 -0.38 -14.04 -13.54
N VAL A 48 -0.29 -12.83 -12.99
CA VAL A 48 -1.26 -12.41 -11.94
C VAL A 48 -2.62 -12.10 -12.54
N ALA A 49 -2.67 -11.45 -13.70
CA ALA A 49 -3.92 -11.24 -14.44
C ALA A 49 -4.54 -12.58 -14.89
N GLN A 50 -3.72 -13.59 -15.21
CA GLN A 50 -4.20 -14.94 -15.49
C GLN A 50 -4.65 -15.71 -14.24
N ARG A 51 -3.91 -15.63 -13.13
CA ARG A 51 -4.30 -16.21 -11.82
C ARG A 51 -5.60 -15.61 -11.34
N PHE A 52 -5.77 -14.30 -11.52
CA PHE A 52 -7.01 -13.57 -11.28
C PHE A 52 -8.18 -14.13 -12.10
N ARG A 53 -8.04 -14.29 -13.43
CA ARG A 53 -9.09 -14.90 -14.27
C ARG A 53 -9.50 -16.31 -13.79
N LYS A 54 -8.55 -17.08 -13.25
CA LYS A 54 -8.82 -18.41 -12.69
C LYS A 54 -9.64 -18.38 -11.39
N THR A 55 -9.64 -17.27 -10.66
CA THR A 55 -10.48 -17.11 -9.45
C THR A 55 -11.96 -16.91 -9.77
N GLY A 56 -12.31 -16.59 -11.02
CA GLY A 56 -13.69 -16.27 -11.42
C GLY A 56 -14.19 -14.90 -10.92
N ILE A 57 -13.32 -14.10 -10.29
CA ILE A 57 -13.65 -12.73 -9.89
C ILE A 57 -13.66 -11.85 -11.13
N ASP A 58 -14.74 -11.11 -11.36
CA ASP A 58 -14.82 -10.13 -12.43
C ASP A 58 -14.09 -8.84 -12.02
N ALA A 59 -13.08 -8.43 -12.79
CA ALA A 59 -12.31 -7.21 -12.54
C ALA A 59 -13.13 -5.94 -12.73
N ALA A 60 -14.32 -6.03 -13.35
CA ALA A 60 -15.25 -4.92 -13.44
C ALA A 60 -15.95 -4.63 -12.10
N ARG A 61 -15.98 -5.58 -11.16
CA ARG A 61 -16.58 -5.39 -9.84
C ARG A 61 -15.77 -4.37 -9.03
N PRO A 62 -16.42 -3.47 -8.28
CA PRO A 62 -15.72 -2.65 -7.31
C PRO A 62 -15.09 -3.56 -6.24
N ILE A 63 -13.82 -3.32 -5.93
CA ILE A 63 -13.05 -4.13 -4.97
C ILE A 63 -12.57 -3.25 -3.81
N LEU A 64 -12.97 -3.59 -2.60
CA LEU A 64 -12.37 -3.12 -1.36
C LEU A 64 -11.27 -4.10 -0.95
N PHE A 65 -10.02 -3.64 -0.88
CA PHE A 65 -8.88 -4.50 -0.57
C PHE A 65 -8.21 -4.09 0.74
N GLY A 66 -8.26 -4.94 1.77
CA GLY A 66 -7.38 -4.87 2.93
C GLY A 66 -6.02 -5.49 2.65
N GLY A 67 -4.99 -4.66 2.41
CA GLY A 67 -3.62 -5.10 2.14
C GLY A 67 -2.78 -5.18 3.41
N SER A 68 -2.18 -6.34 3.68
CA SER A 68 -1.33 -6.61 4.85
C SER A 68 -2.02 -6.34 6.19
N THR A 69 -3.28 -6.78 6.34
CA THR A 69 -4.09 -6.55 7.55
C THR A 69 -3.55 -7.26 8.78
N HIS A 70 -3.89 -6.71 9.95
CA HIS A 70 -3.58 -7.23 11.28
C HIS A 70 -4.86 -7.53 12.06
N ARG A 71 -4.69 -8.27 13.18
CA ARG A 71 -5.80 -8.73 14.02
C ARG A 71 -6.75 -7.58 14.38
N GLY A 72 -8.03 -7.81 14.13
CA GLY A 72 -9.11 -6.82 14.32
C GLY A 72 -9.44 -6.01 13.07
N GLU A 73 -8.47 -5.74 12.18
CA GLU A 73 -8.74 -4.99 10.95
C GLU A 73 -9.55 -5.80 9.95
N GLU A 74 -9.35 -7.12 9.90
CA GLU A 74 -10.16 -8.00 9.05
C GLU A 74 -11.64 -7.94 9.42
N GLN A 75 -11.94 -7.96 10.73
CA GLN A 75 -13.32 -7.84 11.23
C GLN A 75 -13.92 -6.48 10.87
N ILE A 76 -13.16 -5.39 11.08
CA ILE A 76 -13.60 -4.04 10.73
C ILE A 76 -13.90 -3.94 9.23
N LEU A 77 -13.03 -4.48 8.37
CA LEU A 77 -13.22 -4.47 6.92
C LEU A 77 -14.43 -5.30 6.49
N VAL A 78 -14.66 -6.45 7.13
CA VAL A 78 -15.86 -7.27 6.91
C VAL A 78 -17.13 -6.51 7.30
N ASP A 79 -17.10 -5.80 8.44
CA ASP A 79 -18.23 -4.98 8.90
C ASP A 79 -18.54 -3.85 7.92
N VAL A 80 -17.51 -3.11 7.51
CA VAL A 80 -17.62 -2.04 6.50
C VAL A 80 -18.12 -2.59 5.17
N PHE A 81 -17.58 -3.71 4.71
CA PHE A 81 -18.02 -4.37 3.50
C PHE A 81 -19.51 -4.70 3.55
N CYS A 82 -19.97 -5.39 4.61
CA CYS A 82 -21.37 -5.74 4.77
C CYS A 82 -22.29 -4.52 4.80
N ALA A 83 -21.87 -3.43 5.47
CA ALA A 83 -22.62 -2.19 5.51
C ALA A 83 -22.72 -1.47 4.14
N LEU A 84 -21.71 -1.64 3.27
CA LEU A 84 -21.69 -1.06 1.92
C LEU A 84 -22.51 -1.85 0.90
N ARG A 85 -22.69 -3.16 1.11
CA ARG A 85 -23.37 -4.05 0.14
C ARG A 85 -24.77 -3.59 -0.31
N PRO A 86 -25.65 -3.04 0.57
CA PRO A 86 -26.96 -2.55 0.12
C PRO A 86 -26.88 -1.46 -0.95
N GLU A 87 -25.82 -0.63 -0.92
CA GLU A 87 -25.60 0.45 -1.90
C GLU A 87 -24.74 -0.01 -3.08
N PHE A 88 -23.86 -0.99 -2.86
CA PHE A 88 -22.94 -1.55 -3.85
C PHE A 88 -23.06 -3.08 -3.87
N PRO A 89 -24.12 -3.64 -4.47
CA PRO A 89 -24.38 -5.09 -4.44
C PRO A 89 -23.26 -5.90 -5.11
N ASP A 90 -22.59 -5.30 -6.10
CA ASP A 90 -21.46 -5.92 -6.81
C ASP A 90 -20.12 -5.74 -6.10
N LEU A 91 -20.06 -5.08 -4.93
CA LEU A 91 -18.83 -4.91 -4.17
C LEU A 91 -18.23 -6.28 -3.83
N PHE A 92 -16.91 -6.38 -3.95
CA PHE A 92 -16.16 -7.58 -3.60
C PHE A 92 -15.07 -7.24 -2.58
N LEU A 93 -14.87 -8.13 -1.61
CA LEU A 93 -13.86 -7.97 -0.57
C LEU A 93 -12.62 -8.80 -0.88
N ILE A 94 -11.44 -8.20 -0.77
CA ILE A 94 -10.17 -8.93 -0.74
C ILE A 94 -9.50 -8.66 0.61
N LEU A 95 -9.10 -9.73 1.30
CA LEU A 95 -8.32 -9.65 2.52
C LEU A 95 -6.97 -10.33 2.31
N ALA A 96 -5.89 -9.63 2.59
CA ALA A 96 -4.54 -10.19 2.63
C ALA A 96 -3.93 -9.95 4.01
N PRO A 97 -4.10 -10.89 4.97
CA PRO A 97 -3.48 -10.76 6.27
C PRO A 97 -1.96 -10.77 6.14
N ARG A 98 -1.28 -9.98 6.97
CA ARG A 98 0.18 -10.02 7.07
C ARG A 98 0.70 -11.39 7.54
N HIS A 99 -0.12 -12.07 8.33
CA HIS A 99 0.14 -13.36 8.96
C HIS A 99 -0.82 -14.40 8.37
N VAL A 100 -0.40 -15.07 7.29
CA VAL A 100 -1.23 -16.03 6.53
C VAL A 100 -1.67 -17.24 7.36
N GLU A 101 -0.92 -17.56 8.42
CA GLU A 101 -1.28 -18.59 9.42
C GLU A 101 -2.63 -18.31 10.11
N ARG A 102 -3.11 -17.05 10.10
CA ARG A 102 -4.42 -16.65 10.63
C ARG A 102 -5.58 -16.91 9.66
N ALA A 103 -5.34 -17.50 8.49
CA ALA A 103 -6.40 -17.71 7.49
C ALA A 103 -7.61 -18.48 8.04
N ASN A 104 -7.39 -19.49 8.88
CA ASN A 104 -8.47 -20.25 9.54
C ASN A 104 -9.36 -19.36 10.42
N GLU A 105 -8.74 -18.46 11.19
CA GLU A 105 -9.45 -17.52 12.08
C GLU A 105 -10.31 -16.56 11.26
N ILE A 106 -9.75 -16.00 10.19
CA ILE A 106 -10.43 -15.02 9.33
C ILE A 106 -11.60 -15.69 8.58
N GLU A 107 -11.42 -16.90 8.07
CA GLU A 107 -12.52 -17.66 7.45
C GLU A 107 -13.66 -17.95 8.42
N ALA A 108 -13.35 -18.24 9.69
CA ALA A 108 -14.39 -18.46 10.69
C ALA A 108 -15.24 -17.20 10.90
N GLU A 109 -14.61 -16.02 10.94
CA GLU A 109 -15.34 -14.74 11.03
C GLU A 109 -16.17 -14.44 9.78
N LEU A 110 -15.63 -14.71 8.58
CA LEU A 110 -16.38 -14.56 7.32
C LEU A 110 -17.63 -15.44 7.31
N ARG A 111 -17.53 -16.70 7.77
CA ARG A 111 -18.67 -17.62 7.87
C ARG A 111 -19.73 -17.14 8.87
N LYS A 112 -19.32 -16.54 10.00
CA LYS A 112 -20.28 -15.97 10.99
C LYS A 112 -21.12 -14.82 10.42
N ARG A 113 -20.69 -14.22 9.31
CA ARG A 113 -21.40 -13.15 8.60
C ARG A 113 -22.06 -13.63 7.30
N ASP A 114 -22.22 -14.95 7.16
CA ASP A 114 -22.80 -15.60 5.98
C ASP A 114 -22.14 -15.20 4.66
N LEU A 115 -20.83 -14.85 4.70
CA LEU A 115 -20.07 -14.49 3.51
C LEU A 115 -19.47 -15.72 2.84
N ARG A 116 -19.68 -15.84 1.52
CA ARG A 116 -19.06 -16.87 0.70
C ARG A 116 -17.62 -16.46 0.41
N SER A 117 -16.68 -17.03 1.15
CA SER A 117 -15.25 -16.74 1.01
C SER A 117 -14.46 -17.94 0.50
N ILE A 118 -13.35 -17.67 -0.19
CA ILE A 118 -12.38 -18.70 -0.58
C ILE A 118 -10.95 -18.21 -0.33
N ARG A 119 -10.04 -19.15 -0.07
CA ARG A 119 -8.60 -18.89 -0.11
C ARG A 119 -8.08 -18.83 -1.53
N GLN A 120 -7.07 -18.00 -1.75
CA GLN A 120 -6.37 -17.93 -3.03
C GLN A 120 -5.81 -19.30 -3.43
N THR A 121 -5.18 -20.03 -2.51
CA THR A 121 -4.59 -21.34 -2.81
C THR A 121 -5.64 -22.40 -3.19
N ALA A 122 -6.88 -22.23 -2.74
CA ALA A 122 -8.01 -23.09 -3.04
C ALA A 122 -8.85 -22.59 -4.23
N ALA A 123 -8.51 -21.43 -4.79
CA ALA A 123 -9.22 -20.82 -5.91
C ALA A 123 -8.93 -21.60 -7.22
N GLY A 124 -9.74 -22.62 -7.49
CA GLY A 124 -9.83 -23.28 -8.79
C GLY A 124 -10.89 -22.65 -9.70
N ASN A 125 -11.19 -23.29 -10.84
CA ASN A 125 -12.25 -22.90 -11.78
C ASN A 125 -13.65 -23.11 -11.16
N ARG A 126 -14.05 -22.27 -10.20
CA ARG A 126 -15.39 -22.33 -9.60
C ARG A 126 -16.37 -21.42 -10.32
N THR A 127 -17.63 -21.87 -10.32
CA THR A 127 -18.79 -21.20 -10.91
C THR A 127 -19.67 -20.51 -9.87
N GLN A 128 -19.35 -20.67 -8.58
CA GLN A 128 -20.16 -20.11 -7.49
C GLN A 128 -19.77 -18.65 -7.25
N GLU A 129 -20.78 -17.80 -7.09
CA GLU A 129 -20.58 -16.40 -6.77
C GLU A 129 -19.98 -16.24 -5.37
N LEU A 130 -18.89 -15.49 -5.28
CA LEU A 130 -18.12 -15.24 -4.07
C LEU A 130 -18.31 -13.79 -3.61
N ASP A 131 -18.25 -13.59 -2.30
CA ASP A 131 -18.29 -12.27 -1.66
C ASP A 131 -16.88 -11.81 -1.25
N CYS A 132 -15.98 -12.76 -0.92
CA CYS A 132 -14.65 -12.45 -0.41
C CYS A 132 -13.55 -13.40 -0.92
N LEU A 133 -12.39 -12.86 -1.25
CA LEU A 133 -11.14 -13.62 -1.47
C LEU A 133 -10.18 -13.38 -0.31
N LEU A 134 -9.67 -14.46 0.27
CA LEU A 134 -8.63 -14.43 1.29
C LEU A 134 -7.28 -14.83 0.66
N ILE A 135 -6.33 -13.91 0.62
CA ILE A 135 -4.99 -14.15 0.11
C ILE A 135 -4.16 -14.79 1.23
N ASP A 136 -3.93 -16.09 1.11
CA ASP A 136 -3.21 -16.92 2.07
C ASP A 136 -1.77 -17.26 1.63
N THR A 137 -1.22 -16.45 0.71
CA THR A 137 0.14 -16.54 0.19
C THR A 137 0.93 -15.26 0.45
N THR A 138 2.25 -15.38 0.51
CA THR A 138 3.16 -14.24 0.69
C THR A 138 3.83 -13.84 -0.62
N GLY A 139 4.10 -12.54 -0.82
CA GLY A 139 4.90 -12.04 -1.93
C GLY A 139 4.12 -11.73 -3.22
N GLU A 140 2.80 -11.92 -3.24
CA GLU A 140 1.97 -11.70 -4.43
C GLU A 140 1.15 -10.39 -4.40
N LEU A 141 1.19 -9.65 -3.28
CA LEU A 141 0.41 -8.43 -3.04
C LEU A 141 0.49 -7.37 -4.16
N PRO A 142 1.67 -7.05 -4.73
CA PRO A 142 1.76 -6.04 -5.79
C PRO A 142 0.84 -6.32 -6.98
N GLY A 143 0.66 -7.59 -7.33
CA GLY A 143 -0.22 -7.99 -8.41
C GLY A 143 -1.70 -7.77 -8.10
N TRP A 144 -2.10 -8.01 -6.85
CA TRP A 144 -3.48 -7.84 -6.37
C TRP A 144 -3.90 -6.38 -6.23
N TYR A 145 -2.98 -5.45 -5.99
CA TYR A 145 -3.36 -4.04 -5.92
C TYR A 145 -3.92 -3.52 -7.24
N ASN A 146 -3.46 -4.01 -8.40
CA ASN A 146 -3.90 -3.50 -9.71
C ASN A 146 -5.40 -3.67 -10.00
N ILE A 147 -6.06 -4.63 -9.35
CA ILE A 147 -7.51 -4.84 -9.52
C ILE A 147 -8.34 -4.09 -8.47
N ALA A 148 -7.71 -3.58 -7.40
CA ALA A 148 -8.44 -2.90 -6.35
C ALA A 148 -9.12 -1.63 -6.88
N THR A 149 -10.28 -1.32 -6.32
CA THR A 149 -10.92 0.00 -6.47
C THR A 149 -10.48 0.92 -5.34
N ILE A 150 -10.40 0.39 -4.12
CA ILE A 150 -9.90 1.09 -2.92
C ILE A 150 -9.02 0.12 -2.14
N VAL A 151 -7.91 0.63 -1.60
CA VAL A 151 -7.00 -0.15 -0.77
C VAL A 151 -6.96 0.43 0.64
N PHE A 152 -7.27 -0.39 1.64
CA PHE A 152 -6.95 -0.13 3.04
C PHE A 152 -5.59 -0.74 3.38
N ILE A 153 -4.68 0.07 3.93
CA ILE A 153 -3.32 -0.38 4.31
C ILE A 153 -3.34 -0.80 5.78
N GLY A 154 -3.05 -2.07 6.04
CA GLY A 154 -3.15 -2.67 7.36
C GLY A 154 -2.08 -2.25 8.38
N LYS A 155 -2.21 -2.82 9.58
CA LYS A 155 -1.47 -2.49 10.81
C LYS A 155 -1.58 -1.00 11.19
N SER A 156 -2.65 -0.35 10.77
CA SER A 156 -2.80 1.10 10.84
C SER A 156 -3.98 1.54 11.71
N LEU A 157 -4.98 0.67 11.94
CA LEU A 157 -6.12 0.97 12.82
C LEU A 157 -6.00 0.30 14.20
N THR A 158 -5.62 -0.98 14.25
CA THR A 158 -5.69 -1.78 15.50
C THR A 158 -4.33 -2.08 16.11
N ALA A 159 -3.25 -1.66 15.45
CA ALA A 159 -1.87 -1.93 15.83
C ALA A 159 -0.99 -0.72 15.50
N HIS A 160 0.29 -0.78 15.87
CA HIS A 160 1.24 0.30 15.66
C HIS A 160 2.24 0.00 14.54
N GLY A 161 2.61 1.03 13.79
CA GLY A 161 3.66 1.05 12.79
C GLY A 161 3.15 1.20 11.36
N GLY A 162 1.99 0.64 11.00
CA GLY A 162 1.49 0.65 9.63
C GLY A 162 2.30 -0.22 8.65
N GLN A 163 1.65 -0.60 7.56
CA GLN A 163 2.26 -1.33 6.44
C GLN A 163 2.60 -0.41 5.27
N ASN A 164 3.28 -0.95 4.26
CA ASN A 164 3.78 -0.17 3.13
C ASN A 164 2.64 0.27 2.19
N PRO A 165 2.35 1.58 2.06
CA PRO A 165 1.34 2.06 1.12
C PRO A 165 1.88 2.16 -0.31
N VAL A 166 3.20 2.15 -0.53
CA VAL A 166 3.81 2.54 -1.81
C VAL A 166 3.45 1.60 -2.94
N GLU A 167 3.35 0.29 -2.70
CA GLU A 167 2.95 -0.68 -3.73
C GLU A 167 1.56 -0.39 -4.29
N ALA A 168 0.60 -0.04 -3.41
CA ALA A 168 -0.75 0.32 -3.81
C ALA A 168 -0.80 1.64 -4.58
N ILE A 169 -0.02 2.65 -4.17
CA ILE A 169 -0.01 3.93 -4.90
C ILE A 169 0.70 3.78 -6.24
N SER A 170 1.75 2.96 -6.34
CA SER A 170 2.42 2.62 -7.61
C SER A 170 1.46 1.92 -8.59
N ALA A 171 0.53 1.11 -8.07
CA ALA A 171 -0.59 0.53 -8.84
C ALA A 171 -1.71 1.55 -9.15
N ARG A 172 -1.49 2.85 -8.88
CA ARG A 172 -2.43 3.97 -9.05
C ARG A 172 -3.74 3.79 -8.30
N LYS A 173 -3.70 3.21 -7.10
CA LYS A 173 -4.90 2.97 -6.30
C LYS A 173 -5.06 4.01 -5.19
N PRO A 174 -6.30 4.48 -4.93
CA PRO A 174 -6.56 5.30 -3.77
C PRO A 174 -6.32 4.49 -2.49
N VAL A 175 -5.59 5.08 -1.55
CA VAL A 175 -5.22 4.43 -0.29
C VAL A 175 -5.91 5.10 0.91
N ILE A 176 -6.42 4.26 1.80
CA ILE A 176 -6.93 4.62 3.11
C ILE A 176 -6.05 3.93 4.16
N PHE A 177 -5.74 4.60 5.27
CA PHE A 177 -5.05 3.98 6.40
C PHE A 177 -5.53 4.58 7.73
N GLY A 178 -5.34 3.85 8.82
CA GLY A 178 -5.61 4.33 10.17
C GLY A 178 -4.56 5.32 10.70
N PRO A 179 -4.67 5.79 11.96
CA PRO A 179 -3.76 6.80 12.51
C PRO A 179 -2.34 6.27 12.74
N HIS A 180 -2.15 4.95 12.80
CA HIS A 180 -0.89 4.32 13.18
C HIS A 180 -0.01 4.00 11.98
N MET A 181 0.66 5.01 11.43
CA MET A 181 1.59 4.89 10.30
C MET A 181 3.05 5.17 10.68
N GLU A 182 3.47 4.85 11.90
CA GLU A 182 4.76 5.25 12.48
C GLU A 182 5.98 4.80 11.63
N ASN A 183 5.94 3.60 11.03
CA ASN A 183 7.01 3.11 10.14
C ASN A 183 7.10 3.91 8.83
N PHE A 184 6.07 4.69 8.51
CA PHE A 184 5.91 5.49 7.30
C PHE A 184 5.48 6.92 7.63
N ALA A 185 5.76 7.43 8.85
CA ALA A 185 5.16 8.66 9.37
C ALA A 185 5.40 9.87 8.46
N SER A 186 6.62 10.02 7.95
CA SER A 186 6.95 11.10 7.01
C SER A 186 6.15 10.99 5.72
N LEU A 187 6.02 9.78 5.15
CA LEU A 187 5.27 9.56 3.92
C LEU A 187 3.77 9.76 4.16
N ALA A 188 3.21 9.22 5.25
CA ALA A 188 1.81 9.40 5.60
C ALA A 188 1.45 10.89 5.74
N LYS A 189 2.30 11.68 6.43
CA LYS A 189 2.12 13.13 6.54
C LYS A 189 2.12 13.82 5.17
N GLN A 190 3.06 13.48 4.30
CA GLN A 190 3.14 14.04 2.94
C GLN A 190 1.94 13.64 2.08
N LEU A 191 1.47 12.38 2.18
CA LEU A 191 0.30 11.90 1.47
C LEU A 191 -0.97 12.62 1.93
N ILE A 192 -1.17 12.81 3.23
CA ILE A 192 -2.34 13.56 3.75
C ILE A 192 -2.27 15.02 3.29
N ALA A 193 -1.13 15.69 3.49
CA ALA A 193 -0.95 17.10 3.11
C ALA A 193 -1.11 17.33 1.59
N GLY A 194 -0.66 16.39 0.77
CA GLY A 194 -0.80 16.42 -0.68
C GLY A 194 -2.16 15.95 -1.19
N GLY A 195 -3.10 15.56 -0.31
CA GLY A 195 -4.39 14.99 -0.70
C GLY A 195 -4.23 13.73 -1.55
N GLY A 196 -3.25 12.88 -1.22
CA GLY A 196 -2.92 11.60 -1.86
C GLY A 196 -3.29 10.37 -1.03
N ALA A 197 -3.75 10.54 0.20
CA ALA A 197 -4.32 9.46 1.01
C ALA A 197 -5.39 10.00 1.95
N LEU A 198 -6.23 9.10 2.47
CA LEU A 198 -7.18 9.40 3.52
C LEU A 198 -6.75 8.69 4.80
N SER A 199 -6.64 9.44 5.89
CA SER A 199 -6.45 8.88 7.23
C SER A 199 -7.79 8.80 7.94
N VAL A 200 -8.12 7.64 8.51
CA VAL A 200 -9.38 7.38 9.22
C VAL A 200 -9.09 6.96 10.66
N GLN A 201 -9.92 7.37 11.62
CA GLN A 201 -9.71 7.06 13.03
C GLN A 201 -10.39 5.76 13.49
N ASN A 202 -11.41 5.31 12.77
CA ASN A 202 -12.27 4.21 13.20
C ASN A 202 -13.02 3.58 12.00
N SER A 203 -13.86 2.59 12.29
CA SER A 203 -14.65 1.86 11.30
C SER A 203 -15.70 2.73 10.59
N GLU A 204 -16.28 3.72 11.29
CA GLU A 204 -17.29 4.62 10.72
C GLU A 204 -16.67 5.55 9.67
N GLU A 205 -15.51 6.15 9.98
CA GLU A 205 -14.76 6.95 9.01
C GLU A 205 -14.26 6.11 7.83
N LEU A 206 -13.87 4.85 8.07
CA LEU A 206 -13.51 3.93 7.00
C LEU A 206 -14.71 3.63 6.08
N PHE A 207 -15.90 3.41 6.65
CA PHE A 207 -17.14 3.23 5.90
C PHE A 207 -17.45 4.45 5.03
N GLU A 208 -17.54 5.64 5.63
CA GLU A 208 -17.92 6.87 4.92
C GLU A 208 -16.94 7.22 3.80
N ASN A 209 -15.64 7.09 4.06
CA ASN A 209 -14.63 7.33 3.03
C ASN A 209 -14.63 6.27 1.93
N SER A 210 -14.86 5.00 2.28
CA SER A 210 -14.98 3.94 1.27
C SER A 210 -16.21 4.15 0.40
N ARG A 211 -17.38 4.41 1.00
CA ARG A 211 -18.63 4.76 0.31
C ARG A 211 -18.43 5.92 -0.65
N ARG A 212 -17.87 7.04 -0.16
CA ARG A 212 -17.58 8.24 -0.95
C ARG A 212 -16.69 7.93 -2.15
N LEU A 213 -15.59 7.19 -1.93
CA LEU A 213 -14.68 6.82 -2.99
C LEU A 213 -15.33 5.85 -3.98
N LEU A 214 -16.16 4.90 -3.56
CA LEU A 214 -16.89 3.98 -4.45
C LEU A 214 -17.84 4.73 -5.40
N SER A 215 -18.55 5.76 -4.90
CA SER A 215 -19.47 6.56 -5.71
C SER A 215 -18.80 7.62 -6.59
N ARG A 216 -17.52 7.95 -6.37
CA ARG A 216 -16.85 9.10 -7.04
C ARG A 216 -15.56 8.71 -7.75
N PRO A 217 -15.61 8.18 -8.99
CA PRO A 217 -14.43 7.78 -9.75
C PRO A 217 -13.39 8.90 -9.94
N ALA A 218 -13.84 10.13 -10.23
CA ALA A 218 -12.94 11.28 -10.39
C ALA A 218 -12.17 11.61 -9.09
N GLU A 219 -12.79 11.39 -7.93
CA GLU A 219 -12.13 11.61 -6.65
C GLU A 219 -11.07 10.53 -6.37
N ARG A 220 -11.36 9.26 -6.73
CA ARG A 220 -10.37 8.16 -6.67
C ARG A 220 -9.15 8.47 -7.53
N GLU A 221 -9.38 8.90 -8.77
CA GLU A 221 -8.31 9.23 -9.72
C GLU A 221 -7.46 10.40 -9.22
N ARG A 222 -8.09 11.47 -8.72
CA ARG A 222 -7.38 12.60 -8.13
C ARG A 222 -6.52 12.18 -6.93
N LEU A 223 -7.08 11.38 -6.02
CA LEU A 223 -6.36 10.88 -4.84
C LEU A 223 -5.14 10.03 -5.26
N ALA A 224 -5.31 9.10 -6.19
CA ALA A 224 -4.23 8.28 -6.72
C ALA A 224 -3.13 9.11 -7.42
N ASN A 225 -3.51 10.07 -8.26
CA ASN A 225 -2.55 10.95 -8.96
C ASN A 225 -1.76 11.83 -7.99
N ASN A 226 -2.40 12.33 -6.93
CA ASN A 226 -1.73 13.07 -5.88
C ASN A 226 -0.75 12.18 -5.10
N ALA A 227 -1.13 10.93 -4.80
CA ALA A 227 -0.26 9.96 -4.14
C ALA A 227 0.99 9.67 -4.97
N LEU A 228 0.84 9.47 -6.28
CA LEU A 228 1.95 9.28 -7.22
C LEU A 228 2.91 10.47 -7.21
N ARG A 229 2.38 11.70 -7.20
CA ARG A 229 3.20 12.91 -7.12
C ARG A 229 4.05 12.95 -5.85
N VAL A 230 3.50 12.49 -4.72
CA VAL A 230 4.23 12.43 -3.44
C VAL A 230 5.36 11.41 -3.48
N ILE A 231 5.17 10.24 -4.09
CA ILE A 231 6.22 9.21 -4.16
C ILE A 231 7.22 9.42 -5.31
N GLN A 232 6.89 10.24 -6.31
CA GLN A 232 7.71 10.47 -7.50
C GLN A 232 9.16 10.89 -7.19
N PRO A 233 9.43 11.82 -6.25
CA PRO A 233 10.80 12.18 -5.88
C PRO A 233 11.63 11.03 -5.27
N HIS A 234 10.98 9.95 -4.84
CA HIS A 234 11.64 8.80 -4.24
C HIS A 234 11.89 7.65 -5.21
N ARG A 235 11.30 7.68 -6.42
CA ARG A 235 11.56 6.66 -7.45
C ARG A 235 13.00 6.74 -7.92
N GLU A 236 13.64 5.60 -8.17
CA GLU A 236 15.05 5.47 -8.57
C GLU A 236 16.05 6.01 -7.54
N ALA A 237 15.63 6.14 -6.27
CA ALA A 237 16.52 6.55 -5.19
C ALA A 237 17.72 5.60 -5.06
N ALA A 238 17.53 4.29 -5.27
CA ALA A 238 18.61 3.32 -5.25
C ALA A 238 19.60 3.56 -6.40
N ALA A 239 19.11 3.77 -7.62
CA ALA A 239 19.95 4.03 -8.79
C ALA A 239 20.71 5.36 -8.64
N ARG A 240 20.06 6.42 -8.18
CA ARG A 240 20.73 7.70 -7.88
C ARG A 240 21.80 7.56 -6.81
N THR A 241 21.51 6.79 -5.75
CA THR A 241 22.50 6.50 -4.69
C THR A 241 23.71 5.78 -5.26
N ALA A 242 23.50 4.77 -6.11
CA ALA A 242 24.58 4.02 -6.77
C ALA A 242 25.49 4.92 -7.63
N VAL A 243 24.91 5.85 -8.41
CA VAL A 243 25.68 6.82 -9.22
C VAL A 243 26.64 7.66 -8.36
N PHE A 244 26.21 8.09 -7.17
CA PHE A 244 27.09 8.85 -6.28
C PHE A 244 28.21 7.98 -5.68
N ILE A 245 27.91 6.73 -5.34
CA ILE A 245 28.91 5.76 -4.84
C ILE A 245 29.96 5.45 -5.91
N GLU A 246 29.55 5.23 -7.17
CA GLU A 246 30.46 4.98 -8.29
C GLU A 246 31.38 6.18 -8.55
N LYS A 247 30.84 7.40 -8.55
CA LYS A 247 31.63 8.64 -8.72
C LYS A 247 32.68 8.81 -7.63
N LEU A 248 32.32 8.53 -6.38
CA LEU A 248 33.25 8.58 -5.26
C LEU A 248 34.38 7.55 -5.43
N SER A 249 34.03 6.33 -5.83
CA SER A 249 34.98 5.22 -6.02
C SER A 249 35.95 5.46 -7.20
N SER A 250 35.51 6.22 -8.20
CA SER A 250 36.31 6.56 -9.39
C SER A 250 37.27 7.73 -9.15
N SER A 251 37.04 8.52 -8.09
CA SER A 251 37.78 9.76 -7.81
C SER A 251 38.89 9.58 -6.78
N GLN A 252 39.00 8.41 -6.14
CA GLN A 252 40.10 8.09 -5.24
C GLN A 252 41.25 7.41 -6.01
N PRO A 253 42.49 7.94 -5.96
CA PRO A 253 43.64 7.22 -6.52
C PRO A 253 43.85 5.90 -5.76
N ARG A 254 44.15 4.83 -6.50
CA ARG A 254 44.55 3.52 -5.93
C ARG A 254 45.84 3.63 -5.12
#